data_AF-A0A7V2AD58-F1
#
_entry.id   AF-A0A7V2AD58-F1
#
_cell.length_a   1.000
_cell.length_b   1.000
_cell.length_c   1.000
_cell.angle_alpha   90.00
_cell.angle_beta   90.00
_cell.angle_gamma   90.00
#
_symmetry.space_group_name_H-M   'P 1'
#
loop_
_entity.id
_entity.type
_entity.pdbx_description
1 polymer ?
#
loop_
_entity_poly.entity_id
_entity_poly.type
_entity_poly.pdbx_seq_one_letter_code
_entity_poly.pdbx_strand_id
1 'polypeptide(L)'
;YTIEAWPDPFESWVAELEKKRAAGQEISLELVEGRDLVADALGRAAPPYAGRLEQALADFDEGGRVEDRAAVLTAPRLRRAMALSPDRSQAVRYDRELEVVVDRSAAIFAAWYEMFPRSQGTDPARSATFRDCVARLDEIRAMGFDVVYLVPIHPIGRTNRKGPNNKVKADEGDPGSPYAIGSGEGGHDAVNPELGTLEDFRDFVREVRKREMEVALDFAIQCSPDHPWLKEHPDWFSYRPDGSIRHAENPPKKYQDIVNVNFYGGHREELWTTLRDVVLFWVEQGVRIFRVDNPHTKPIPFWEWLIREVQLRHPDVIFLSEAFTRPKVLKSLAKVGFTQSYTYFTWRNFKDELVEYFTELSQHECAEYLRPNLFTNTPDILPKFLQEGGPPAFRIRLALAATLSSVYGIYNGFELCEGTAVPGTEEYLDSEKYQYKVWDWDRPGNIKDYIACVNRIRRENEALQDFRNLRFHHSSNGHVIFYAKRAHWSDNVVFVAVNLDPFGAHDSEIHLPLHEFG
;
A
#
# COMPACT_ATOMS: atom_id res chain seq x y z
N TYR A 1 -20.09 5.39 -8.78
CA TYR A 1 -20.86 6.42 -8.04
C TYR A 1 -21.13 7.61 -8.95
N THR A 2 -22.11 8.42 -8.61
CA THR A 2 -22.47 9.65 -9.31
C THR A 2 -22.96 10.64 -8.26
N ILE A 3 -23.07 11.91 -8.62
CA ILE A 3 -23.55 12.96 -7.73
C ILE A 3 -24.90 13.41 -8.27
N GLU A 4 -25.90 13.46 -7.40
CA GLU A 4 -27.21 14.01 -7.72
C GLU A 4 -27.46 15.20 -6.79
N ALA A 5 -27.86 16.34 -7.36
CA ALA A 5 -28.15 17.56 -6.63
C ALA A 5 -29.57 18.02 -6.94
N TRP A 6 -30.32 18.44 -5.93
CA TRP A 6 -31.68 18.96 -6.06
C TRP A 6 -31.86 20.16 -5.12
N PRO A 7 -32.75 21.10 -5.43
CA PRO A 7 -33.14 22.14 -4.48
C PRO A 7 -33.82 21.51 -3.27
N ASP A 8 -33.60 22.08 -2.08
CA ASP A 8 -34.34 21.73 -0.86
C ASP A 8 -35.20 22.94 -0.42
N PRO A 9 -36.45 23.05 -0.93
CA PRO A 9 -37.35 24.13 -0.58
C PRO A 9 -37.71 24.14 0.90
N PHE A 10 -37.79 22.97 1.53
CA PHE A 10 -38.19 22.87 2.94
C PHE A 10 -37.11 23.42 3.86
N GLU A 11 -35.85 23.04 3.66
CA GLU A 11 -34.74 23.60 4.45
C GLU A 11 -34.51 25.09 4.16
N SER A 12 -34.76 25.53 2.92
CA SER A 12 -34.75 26.96 2.57
C SER A 12 -35.84 27.72 3.33
N TRP A 13 -37.05 27.15 3.39
CA TRP A 13 -38.18 27.69 4.12
C TRP A 13 -37.93 27.72 5.64
N VAL A 14 -37.38 26.66 6.25
CA VAL A 14 -37.01 26.64 7.68
C VAL A 14 -36.06 27.79 8.01
N ALA A 15 -35.03 28.00 7.19
CA ALA A 15 -34.05 29.06 7.39
C ALA A 15 -34.67 30.47 7.27
N GLU A 16 -35.67 30.66 6.41
CA GLU A 16 -36.42 31.91 6.29
C GLU A 16 -37.35 32.12 7.49
N LEU A 17 -38.08 31.09 7.89
CA LEU A 17 -38.98 31.11 9.05
C LEU A 17 -38.23 31.51 10.33
N GLU A 18 -37.07 30.90 10.59
CA GLU A 18 -36.25 31.19 11.77
C GLU A 18 -35.79 32.66 11.81
N LYS A 19 -35.42 33.24 10.66
CA LYS A 19 -35.03 34.66 10.56
C LYS A 19 -36.20 35.60 10.82
N LYS A 20 -37.37 35.32 10.21
CA LYS A 20 -38.58 36.13 10.41
C LYS A 20 -39.05 36.09 11.85
N ARG A 21 -39.03 34.90 12.48
CA ARG A 21 -39.35 34.71 13.89
C ARG A 21 -38.40 35.47 14.81
N ALA A 22 -37.08 35.42 14.55
CA ALA A 22 -36.09 36.18 15.32
C ALA A 22 -36.27 37.70 15.19
N ALA A 23 -36.77 38.17 14.04
CA ALA A 23 -37.09 39.57 13.79
C ALA A 23 -38.45 40.01 14.36
N GLY A 24 -39.21 39.11 15.02
CA GLY A 24 -40.52 39.40 15.57
C GLY A 24 -41.59 39.68 14.51
N GLN A 25 -41.39 39.18 13.29
CA GLN A 25 -42.36 39.34 12.20
C GLN A 25 -43.56 38.40 12.41
N GLU A 26 -44.68 38.76 11.79
CA GLU A 26 -45.84 37.89 11.66
C GLU A 26 -45.48 36.74 10.70
N ILE A 27 -45.75 35.49 11.11
CA ILE A 27 -45.30 34.27 10.38
C ILE A 27 -46.43 33.28 10.08
N SER A 28 -47.70 33.67 10.27
CA SER A 28 -48.82 32.73 10.13
C SER A 28 -48.96 32.19 8.71
N LEU A 29 -48.63 33.00 7.71
CA LEU A 29 -48.69 32.59 6.30
C LEU A 29 -47.56 31.61 5.97
N GLU A 30 -46.34 31.91 6.41
CA GLU A 30 -45.17 31.06 6.22
C GLU A 30 -45.38 29.68 6.85
N LEU A 31 -46.08 29.59 7.98
CA LEU A 31 -46.43 28.32 8.59
C LEU A 31 -47.37 27.47 7.73
N VAL A 32 -48.28 28.09 6.98
CA VAL A 32 -49.13 27.38 6.01
C VAL A 32 -48.28 26.89 4.83
N GLU A 33 -47.39 27.73 4.29
CA GLU A 33 -46.47 27.33 3.23
C GLU A 33 -45.60 26.12 3.64
N GLY A 34 -45.09 26.12 4.87
CA GLY A 34 -44.32 25.00 5.41
C GLY A 34 -45.13 23.73 5.58
N ARG A 35 -46.38 23.84 6.04
CA ARG A 35 -47.32 22.70 6.13
C ARG A 35 -47.58 22.09 4.75
N ASP A 36 -47.76 22.92 3.73
CA ASP A 36 -48.00 22.45 2.36
C ASP A 36 -46.77 21.71 1.80
N LEU A 37 -45.56 22.18 2.09
CA LEU A 37 -44.33 21.46 1.75
C LEU A 37 -44.26 20.07 2.41
N VAL A 38 -44.70 19.94 3.67
CA VAL A 38 -44.78 18.65 4.37
C VAL A 38 -45.85 17.74 3.76
N ALA A 39 -47.01 18.29 3.39
CA ALA A 39 -48.08 17.54 2.73
C ALA A 39 -47.64 17.04 1.35
N ASP A 40 -46.95 17.87 0.58
CA ASP A 40 -46.37 17.47 -0.70
C ASP A 40 -45.33 16.35 -0.52
N ALA A 41 -44.47 16.46 0.49
CA ALA A 41 -43.49 15.42 0.79
C ALA A 41 -44.15 14.10 1.23
N LEU A 42 -45.27 14.14 1.95
CA LEU A 42 -46.05 12.96 2.30
C LEU A 42 -46.48 12.16 1.06
N GLY A 43 -46.88 12.84 -0.02
CA GLY A 43 -47.22 12.20 -1.29
C GLY A 43 -46.06 11.42 -1.94
N ARG A 44 -44.81 11.68 -1.53
CA ARG A 44 -43.59 11.02 -2.04
C ARG A 44 -42.89 10.14 -0.99
N ALA A 45 -43.35 10.14 0.26
CA ALA A 45 -42.64 9.52 1.36
C ALA A 45 -42.76 7.98 1.35
N ALA A 46 -41.65 7.31 1.67
CA ALA A 46 -41.68 5.87 1.93
C ALA A 46 -42.42 5.55 3.25
N PRO A 47 -42.99 4.34 3.42
CA PRO A 47 -43.83 3.99 4.57
C PRO A 47 -43.27 4.32 5.97
N PRO A 48 -41.97 4.12 6.29
CA PRO A 48 -41.46 4.45 7.63
C PRO A 48 -41.39 5.95 7.93
N TYR A 49 -41.49 6.82 6.92
CA TYR A 49 -41.42 8.28 7.04
C TYR A 49 -42.79 8.93 6.89
N ALA A 50 -43.68 8.35 6.07
CA ALA A 50 -45.04 8.83 5.84
C ALA A 50 -45.79 9.09 7.16
N GLY A 51 -45.81 8.11 8.08
CA GLY A 51 -46.50 8.27 9.37
C GLY A 51 -45.94 9.41 10.24
N ARG A 52 -44.66 9.78 10.09
CA ARG A 52 -44.10 10.95 10.81
C ARG A 52 -44.54 12.27 10.19
N LEU A 53 -44.66 12.31 8.86
CA LEU A 53 -45.16 13.49 8.15
C LEU A 53 -46.67 13.66 8.42
N GLU A 54 -47.44 12.58 8.41
CA GLU A 54 -48.87 12.57 8.81
C GLU A 54 -49.06 13.09 10.23
N GLN A 55 -48.27 12.57 11.19
CA GLN A 55 -48.35 13.05 12.57
C GLN A 55 -48.00 14.53 12.68
N ALA A 56 -46.96 15.00 11.98
CA ALA A 56 -46.59 16.41 12.01
C ALA A 56 -47.69 17.32 11.40
N LEU A 57 -48.39 16.86 10.36
CA LEU A 57 -49.54 17.58 9.80
C LEU A 57 -50.70 17.61 10.80
N ALA A 58 -50.99 16.49 11.48
CA ALA A 58 -52.02 16.43 12.51
C ALA A 58 -51.68 17.35 13.71
N ASP A 59 -50.46 17.28 14.22
CA ASP A 59 -49.97 18.12 15.32
C ASP A 59 -50.01 19.61 14.96
N PHE A 60 -49.72 19.96 13.70
CA PHE A 60 -49.84 21.33 13.19
C PHE A 60 -51.31 21.80 13.18
N ASP A 61 -52.23 20.96 12.69
CA ASP A 61 -53.65 21.27 12.58
C ASP A 61 -54.32 21.40 13.97
N GLU A 62 -53.91 20.57 14.94
CA GLU A 62 -54.34 20.64 16.34
C GLU A 62 -53.70 21.82 17.11
N GLY A 63 -52.55 22.32 16.64
CA GLY A 63 -51.84 23.44 17.25
C GLY A 63 -52.65 24.73 17.22
N GLY A 64 -52.95 25.30 18.40
CA GLY A 64 -53.76 26.52 18.54
C GLY A 64 -52.99 27.84 18.46
N ARG A 65 -51.66 27.82 18.70
CA ARG A 65 -50.81 29.02 18.65
C ARG A 65 -49.77 28.91 17.54
N VAL A 66 -49.39 30.07 16.99
CA VAL A 66 -48.31 30.23 16.00
C VAL A 66 -47.02 29.55 16.47
N GLU A 67 -46.65 29.72 17.74
CA GLU A 67 -45.43 29.13 18.31
C GLU A 67 -45.46 27.61 18.38
N ASP A 68 -46.62 27.02 18.67
CA ASP A 68 -46.76 25.56 18.77
C ASP A 68 -46.62 24.93 17.37
N ARG A 69 -47.23 25.55 16.36
CA ARG A 69 -47.12 25.16 14.95
C ARG A 69 -45.69 25.30 14.41
N ALA A 70 -45.02 26.40 14.73
CA ALA A 70 -43.62 26.61 14.36
C ALA A 70 -42.69 25.55 14.97
N ALA A 71 -42.94 25.15 16.23
CA ALA A 71 -42.17 24.12 16.91
C ALA A 71 -42.33 22.74 16.25
N VAL A 72 -43.55 22.40 15.80
CA VAL A 72 -43.80 21.15 15.04
C VAL A 72 -43.01 21.14 13.73
N LEU A 73 -43.12 22.21 12.94
CA LEU A 73 -42.49 22.27 11.61
C LEU A 73 -40.96 22.35 11.65
N THR A 74 -40.37 22.84 12.74
CA THR A 74 -38.91 22.93 12.92
C THR A 74 -38.32 21.76 13.72
N ALA A 75 -39.16 20.81 14.15
CA ALA A 75 -38.72 19.69 14.98
C ALA A 75 -37.65 18.84 14.27
N PRO A 76 -36.54 18.46 14.93
CA PRO A 76 -35.46 17.68 14.31
C PRO A 76 -35.93 16.36 13.70
N ARG A 77 -36.96 15.74 14.30
CA ARG A 77 -37.56 14.49 13.79
C ARG A 77 -38.27 14.68 12.46
N LEU A 78 -38.96 15.82 12.28
CA LEU A 78 -39.63 16.17 11.03
C LEU A 78 -38.60 16.53 9.96
N ARG A 79 -37.63 17.39 10.27
CA ARG A 79 -36.53 17.74 9.33
C ARG A 79 -35.83 16.50 8.78
N ARG A 80 -35.57 15.49 9.63
CA ARG A 80 -35.02 14.20 9.17
C ARG A 80 -35.99 13.42 8.25
N ALA A 81 -37.29 13.44 8.52
CA ALA A 81 -38.28 12.78 7.66
C ALA A 81 -38.41 13.47 6.29
N MET A 82 -38.33 14.80 6.28
CA MET A 82 -38.31 15.62 5.07
C MET A 82 -37.04 15.37 4.23
N ALA A 83 -35.87 15.34 4.86
CA ALA A 83 -34.61 15.03 4.17
C ALA A 83 -34.58 13.63 3.53
N LEU A 84 -35.35 12.69 4.07
CA LEU A 84 -35.51 11.33 3.55
C LEU A 84 -36.66 11.18 2.56
N SER A 85 -37.44 12.25 2.35
CA SER A 85 -38.56 12.33 1.39
C SER A 85 -38.40 13.54 0.44
N PRO A 86 -37.22 13.74 -0.18
CA PRO A 86 -36.93 14.94 -0.94
C PRO A 86 -37.79 15.03 -2.22
N ASP A 87 -38.06 16.25 -2.67
CA ASP A 87 -38.48 16.44 -4.05
C ASP A 87 -37.26 16.39 -4.99
N ARG A 88 -37.26 15.41 -5.89
CA ARG A 88 -36.22 15.23 -6.90
C ARG A 88 -36.68 15.62 -8.30
N SER A 89 -37.83 16.28 -8.44
CA SER A 89 -38.38 16.70 -9.74
C SER A 89 -37.43 17.60 -10.55
N GLN A 90 -36.61 18.41 -9.85
CA GLN A 90 -35.57 19.27 -10.43
C GLN A 90 -34.16 18.75 -10.17
N ALA A 91 -34.01 17.46 -9.86
CA ALA A 91 -32.69 16.89 -9.62
C ALA A 91 -31.84 16.92 -10.90
N VAL A 92 -30.60 17.37 -10.76
CA VAL A 92 -29.57 17.28 -11.78
C VAL A 92 -28.58 16.21 -11.34
N ARG A 93 -28.43 15.18 -12.16
CA ARG A 93 -27.44 14.12 -11.97
C ARG A 93 -26.21 14.42 -12.78
N TYR A 94 -25.03 14.24 -12.18
CA TYR A 94 -23.77 14.28 -12.89
C TYR A 94 -23.78 13.21 -13.99
N ASP A 95 -23.52 13.63 -15.22
CA ASP A 95 -23.69 12.83 -16.43
C ASP A 95 -22.72 11.64 -16.51
N ARG A 96 -21.69 11.62 -15.67
CA ARG A 96 -20.70 10.54 -15.59
C ARG A 96 -20.92 9.66 -14.37
N GLU A 97 -20.78 8.36 -14.60
CA GLU A 97 -20.56 7.40 -13.53
C GLU A 97 -19.05 7.26 -13.28
N LEU A 98 -18.65 7.55 -12.05
CA LEU A 98 -17.28 7.47 -11.57
C LEU A 98 -17.03 6.08 -10.94
N GLU A 99 -15.87 5.50 -11.19
CA GLU A 99 -15.49 4.18 -10.68
C GLU A 99 -14.91 4.27 -9.26
N VAL A 100 -15.20 3.28 -8.41
CA VAL A 100 -14.47 3.04 -7.15
C VAL A 100 -14.08 1.57 -7.13
N VAL A 101 -12.78 1.31 -7.02
CA VAL A 101 -12.24 -0.04 -6.85
C VAL A 101 -12.09 -0.31 -5.35
N VAL A 102 -12.73 -1.36 -4.86
CA VAL A 102 -12.66 -1.78 -3.46
C VAL A 102 -11.86 -3.09 -3.38
N ASP A 103 -10.60 -2.97 -2.99
CA ASP A 103 -9.72 -4.11 -2.72
C ASP A 103 -10.01 -4.72 -1.33
N ARG A 104 -9.51 -5.95 -1.10
CA ARG A 104 -9.53 -6.59 0.22
C ARG A 104 -8.64 -5.86 1.25
N SER A 105 -8.88 -6.08 2.54
CA SER A 105 -8.21 -5.35 3.63
C SER A 105 -6.67 -5.38 3.60
N ALA A 106 -6.04 -6.47 3.13
CA ALA A 106 -4.58 -6.55 3.02
C ALA A 106 -3.97 -5.50 2.06
N ALA A 107 -4.78 -4.91 1.17
CA ALA A 107 -4.37 -3.79 0.32
C ALA A 107 -4.03 -2.54 1.14
N ILE A 108 -4.69 -2.33 2.28
CA ILE A 108 -4.49 -1.15 3.13
C ILE A 108 -3.85 -1.47 4.48
N PHE A 109 -3.90 -2.71 4.98
CA PHE A 109 -3.27 -3.08 6.25
C PHE A 109 -2.52 -4.41 6.16
N ALA A 110 -1.19 -4.35 6.25
CA ALA A 110 -0.31 -5.52 6.30
C ALA A 110 1.10 -5.15 6.78
N ALA A 111 1.78 -6.09 7.43
CA ALA A 111 3.22 -6.06 7.67
C ALA A 111 3.93 -7.06 6.75
N TRP A 112 4.95 -6.60 6.01
CA TRP A 112 5.70 -7.38 5.02
C TRP A 112 7.10 -7.77 5.49
N TYR A 113 7.49 -9.01 5.25
CA TYR A 113 8.83 -9.53 5.50
C TYR A 113 9.43 -10.03 4.18
N GLU A 114 10.44 -9.34 3.67
CA GLU A 114 11.18 -9.74 2.47
C GLU A 114 12.28 -10.76 2.82
N MET A 115 12.27 -11.86 2.10
CA MET A 115 13.10 -13.04 2.32
C MET A 115 13.90 -13.39 1.06
N PHE A 116 15.18 -13.71 1.25
CA PHE A 116 15.96 -14.46 0.26
C PHE A 116 15.87 -15.96 0.56
N PRO A 117 15.13 -16.77 -0.23
CA PRO A 117 14.93 -18.18 0.07
C PRO A 117 16.25 -18.94 0.23
N ARG A 118 17.21 -18.70 -0.68
CA ARG A 118 18.51 -19.38 -0.71
C ARG A 118 19.39 -19.17 0.52
N SER A 119 19.06 -18.20 1.37
CA SER A 119 19.81 -17.84 2.57
C SER A 119 19.16 -18.33 3.87
N GLN A 120 18.03 -19.04 3.80
CA GLN A 120 17.32 -19.51 4.99
C GLN A 120 17.87 -20.85 5.54
N GLY A 121 19.04 -21.27 5.04
CA GLY A 121 19.70 -22.52 5.43
C GLY A 121 20.84 -22.28 6.42
N THR A 122 21.59 -23.33 6.70
CA THR A 122 22.70 -23.32 7.67
C THR A 122 24.08 -23.48 7.03
N ASP A 123 24.14 -23.64 5.72
CA ASP A 123 25.38 -23.88 4.99
C ASP A 123 25.68 -22.67 4.07
N PRO A 124 26.77 -21.91 4.33
CA PRO A 124 27.09 -20.71 3.55
C PRO A 124 27.64 -21.03 2.15
N ALA A 125 27.87 -22.30 1.80
CA ALA A 125 28.42 -22.71 0.51
C ALA A 125 27.35 -23.17 -0.50
N ARG A 126 26.08 -23.25 -0.10
CA ARG A 126 25.01 -23.75 -0.98
C ARG A 126 23.69 -23.03 -0.75
N SER A 127 22.80 -23.12 -1.73
CA SER A 127 21.43 -22.66 -1.58
C SER A 127 20.68 -23.46 -0.53
N ALA A 128 19.88 -22.77 0.26
CA ALA A 128 18.77 -23.34 1.01
C ALA A 128 17.59 -23.69 0.08
N THR A 129 16.66 -24.51 0.58
CA THR A 129 15.46 -24.97 -0.11
C THR A 129 14.19 -24.31 0.43
N PHE A 130 13.06 -24.46 -0.26
CA PHE A 130 11.75 -24.07 0.29
C PHE A 130 11.44 -24.75 1.62
N ARG A 131 11.91 -25.98 1.83
CA ARG A 131 11.75 -26.69 3.10
C ARG A 131 12.53 -26.02 4.24
N ASP A 132 13.74 -25.51 3.96
CA ASP A 132 14.51 -24.74 4.93
C ASP A 132 13.81 -23.40 5.25
N CYS A 133 13.19 -22.77 4.25
CA CYS A 133 12.39 -21.56 4.45
C CYS A 133 11.20 -21.77 5.39
N VAL A 134 10.57 -22.96 5.39
CA VAL A 134 9.47 -23.30 6.33
C VAL A 134 9.91 -23.15 7.79
N ALA A 135 11.16 -23.46 8.12
CA ALA A 135 11.68 -23.36 9.49
C ALA A 135 11.72 -21.91 10.02
N ARG A 136 11.65 -20.91 9.14
CA ARG A 136 11.62 -19.48 9.50
C ARG A 136 10.22 -18.97 9.79
N LEU A 137 9.18 -19.65 9.31
CA LEU A 137 7.82 -19.09 9.25
C LEU A 137 7.21 -18.85 10.64
N ASP A 138 7.50 -19.70 11.62
CA ASP A 138 6.99 -19.53 12.99
C ASP A 138 7.55 -18.27 13.64
N GLU A 139 8.84 -17.98 13.42
CA GLU A 139 9.47 -16.77 13.94
C GLU A 139 8.96 -15.50 13.22
N ILE A 140 8.83 -15.55 11.89
CA ILE A 140 8.28 -14.43 11.11
C ILE A 140 6.84 -14.14 11.56
N ARG A 141 6.03 -15.19 11.81
CA ARG A 141 4.68 -15.04 12.35
C ARG A 141 4.69 -14.47 13.77
N ALA A 142 5.61 -14.91 14.62
CA ALA A 142 5.76 -14.42 16.00
C ALA A 142 6.12 -12.91 16.04
N MET A 143 6.90 -12.43 15.07
CA MET A 143 7.15 -10.99 14.89
C MET A 143 5.92 -10.21 14.38
N GLY A 144 4.83 -10.90 14.01
CA GLY A 144 3.58 -10.26 13.62
C GLY A 144 3.52 -9.82 12.16
N PHE A 145 4.25 -10.50 11.27
CA PHE A 145 4.11 -10.28 9.83
C PHE A 145 2.89 -11.00 9.25
N ASP A 146 2.39 -10.47 8.13
CA ASP A 146 1.22 -10.95 7.40
C ASP A 146 1.61 -11.40 5.98
N VAL A 147 2.71 -10.87 5.41
CA VAL A 147 3.17 -11.19 4.06
C VAL A 147 4.64 -11.61 4.10
N VAL A 148 4.94 -12.77 3.49
CA VAL A 148 6.31 -13.20 3.18
C VAL A 148 6.57 -12.92 1.70
N TYR A 149 7.40 -11.92 1.44
CA TYR A 149 7.78 -11.50 0.09
C TYR A 149 9.07 -12.21 -0.32
N LEU A 150 9.01 -13.02 -1.37
CA LEU A 150 10.16 -13.70 -1.93
C LEU A 150 10.73 -12.90 -3.10
N VAL A 151 12.05 -12.66 -3.08
CA VAL A 151 12.81 -12.29 -4.28
C VAL A 151 12.64 -13.36 -5.38
N PRO A 152 13.02 -13.09 -6.65
CA PRO A 152 12.78 -14.06 -7.73
C PRO A 152 13.26 -15.48 -7.39
N ILE A 153 12.36 -16.45 -7.57
CA ILE A 153 12.59 -17.87 -7.23
C ILE A 153 12.94 -18.72 -8.46
N HIS A 154 13.23 -18.08 -9.57
CA HIS A 154 13.41 -18.70 -10.88
C HIS A 154 14.86 -19.14 -11.12
N PRO A 155 15.13 -20.02 -12.10
CA PRO A 155 16.49 -20.33 -12.51
C PRO A 155 17.29 -19.06 -12.83
N ILE A 156 18.59 -19.07 -12.50
CA ILE A 156 19.48 -17.91 -12.63
C ILE A 156 20.49 -18.14 -13.75
N GLY A 157 20.66 -17.14 -14.63
CA GLY A 157 21.61 -17.18 -15.74
C GLY A 157 23.05 -17.44 -15.31
N ARG A 158 23.82 -18.10 -16.17
CA ARG A 158 25.26 -18.38 -16.01
C ARG A 158 26.12 -17.38 -16.81
N THR A 159 25.62 -16.93 -17.96
CA THR A 159 26.29 -15.94 -18.81
C THR A 159 26.31 -14.56 -18.13
N ASN A 160 27.51 -13.95 -18.04
CA ASN A 160 27.75 -12.67 -17.35
C ASN A 160 27.27 -12.62 -15.89
N ARG A 161 27.15 -13.79 -15.25
CA ARG A 161 26.73 -13.89 -13.85
C ARG A 161 27.63 -13.02 -12.96
N LYS A 162 27.00 -12.26 -12.08
CA LYS A 162 27.69 -11.44 -11.07
C LYS A 162 28.14 -12.28 -9.87
N GLY A 163 29.34 -12.00 -9.37
CA GLY A 163 29.87 -12.60 -8.14
C GLY A 163 29.65 -11.72 -6.91
N PRO A 164 30.07 -12.19 -5.71
CA PRO A 164 29.96 -11.49 -4.43
C PRO A 164 30.41 -10.04 -4.51
N ASN A 165 29.72 -9.15 -3.79
CA ASN A 165 29.92 -7.69 -3.84
C ASN A 165 29.80 -7.09 -5.26
N ASN A 166 28.85 -7.60 -6.06
CA ASN A 166 28.54 -7.08 -7.40
C ASN A 166 29.75 -7.14 -8.37
N LYS A 167 30.65 -8.11 -8.18
CA LYS A 167 31.74 -8.37 -9.13
C LYS A 167 31.15 -8.70 -10.50
N VAL A 168 31.70 -8.11 -11.56
CA VAL A 168 31.21 -8.28 -12.94
C VAL A 168 31.40 -9.72 -13.44
N LYS A 169 32.31 -10.48 -12.83
CA LYS A 169 32.56 -11.89 -13.15
C LYS A 169 32.42 -12.73 -11.88
N ALA A 170 31.54 -13.71 -11.93
CA ALA A 170 31.38 -14.75 -10.93
C ALA A 170 32.53 -15.79 -10.99
N ASP A 171 32.88 -16.30 -9.83
CA ASP A 171 33.70 -17.50 -9.66
C ASP A 171 32.81 -18.77 -9.73
N GLU A 172 33.42 -19.95 -9.83
CA GLU A 172 32.68 -21.22 -9.84
C GLU A 172 31.96 -21.41 -8.49
N GLY A 173 30.65 -21.67 -8.54
CA GLY A 173 29.81 -21.84 -7.35
C GLY A 173 29.14 -20.56 -6.84
N ASP A 174 29.47 -19.38 -7.39
CA ASP A 174 28.76 -18.15 -7.02
C ASP A 174 27.28 -18.21 -7.48
N PRO A 175 26.33 -17.83 -6.61
CA PRO A 175 24.91 -18.03 -6.89
C PRO A 175 24.32 -17.00 -7.85
N GLY A 176 25.01 -15.88 -8.09
CA GLY A 176 24.52 -14.82 -8.96
C GLY A 176 23.36 -14.01 -8.36
N SER A 177 22.81 -13.10 -9.17
CA SER A 177 21.64 -12.30 -8.82
C SER A 177 20.34 -13.08 -9.09
N PRO A 178 19.40 -13.19 -8.14
CA PRO A 178 18.07 -13.74 -8.41
C PRO A 178 17.33 -13.02 -9.54
N TYR A 179 17.62 -11.72 -9.73
CA TYR A 179 17.03 -10.90 -10.77
C TYR A 179 17.55 -11.19 -12.18
N ALA A 180 18.61 -12.01 -12.32
CA ALA A 180 19.09 -12.52 -13.61
C ALA A 180 18.32 -13.78 -14.03
N ILE A 181 17.00 -13.60 -14.22
CA ILE A 181 16.02 -14.67 -14.44
C ILE A 181 16.26 -15.37 -15.77
N GLY A 182 16.31 -16.70 -15.75
CA GLY A 182 16.36 -17.55 -16.93
C GLY A 182 17.66 -18.33 -17.02
N SER A 183 17.54 -19.63 -17.24
CA SER A 183 18.65 -20.50 -17.65
C SER A 183 18.11 -21.58 -18.59
N GLY A 184 18.96 -22.55 -18.97
CA GLY A 184 18.48 -23.76 -19.65
C GLY A 184 17.50 -24.62 -18.84
N GLU A 185 17.30 -24.32 -17.55
CA GLU A 185 16.36 -25.01 -16.66
C GLU A 185 14.97 -24.36 -16.61
N GLY A 186 14.77 -23.17 -17.21
CA GLY A 186 13.47 -22.51 -17.27
C GLY A 186 13.52 -20.99 -17.13
N GLY A 187 12.35 -20.35 -17.21
CA GLY A 187 12.15 -18.89 -17.15
C GLY A 187 11.25 -18.44 -15.99
N HIS A 188 10.43 -17.41 -16.21
CA HIS A 188 9.54 -16.81 -15.19
C HIS A 188 8.44 -17.72 -14.64
N ASP A 189 8.15 -18.84 -15.29
CA ASP A 189 7.16 -19.85 -14.86
C ASP A 189 7.82 -21.10 -14.24
N ALA A 190 9.15 -21.07 -14.05
CA ALA A 190 9.92 -22.16 -13.46
C ALA A 190 10.40 -21.82 -12.05
N VAL A 191 10.65 -22.87 -11.26
CA VAL A 191 11.33 -22.82 -9.96
C VAL A 191 12.81 -23.12 -10.17
N ASN A 192 13.68 -22.38 -9.49
CA ASN A 192 15.11 -22.66 -9.46
C ASN A 192 15.35 -24.05 -8.84
N PRO A 193 16.02 -24.97 -9.57
CA PRO A 193 16.27 -26.33 -9.07
C PRO A 193 17.00 -26.39 -7.72
N GLU A 194 17.79 -25.37 -7.37
CA GLU A 194 18.48 -25.29 -6.07
C GLU A 194 17.53 -25.01 -4.90
N LEU A 195 16.35 -24.43 -5.16
CA LEU A 195 15.32 -24.19 -4.15
C LEU A 195 14.37 -25.39 -3.97
N GLY A 196 14.30 -26.28 -4.97
CA GLY A 196 13.43 -27.45 -5.00
C GLY A 196 12.59 -27.51 -6.28
N THR A 197 11.40 -28.09 -6.16
CA THR A 197 10.42 -28.27 -7.24
C THR A 197 9.23 -27.32 -7.11
N LEU A 198 8.38 -27.28 -8.14
CA LEU A 198 7.09 -26.56 -8.06
C LEU A 198 6.19 -27.10 -6.95
N GLU A 199 6.27 -28.40 -6.64
CA GLU A 199 5.51 -28.99 -5.53
C GLU A 199 6.06 -28.52 -4.17
N ASP A 200 7.38 -28.43 -4.02
CA ASP A 200 7.99 -27.87 -2.80
C ASP A 200 7.58 -26.40 -2.59
N PHE A 201 7.42 -25.63 -3.67
CA PHE A 201 6.88 -24.26 -3.60
C PHE A 201 5.41 -24.26 -3.14
N ARG A 202 4.57 -25.14 -3.69
CA ARG A 202 3.17 -25.26 -3.23
C ARG A 202 3.09 -25.65 -1.77
N ASP A 203 3.98 -26.52 -1.30
CA ASP A 203 4.09 -26.91 0.10
C ASP A 203 4.46 -25.71 0.98
N PHE A 204 5.44 -24.91 0.55
CA PHE A 204 5.78 -23.66 1.21
C PHE A 204 4.60 -22.69 1.29
N VAL A 205 3.86 -22.47 0.19
CA VAL A 205 2.66 -21.62 0.17
C VAL A 205 1.60 -22.16 1.15
N ARG A 206 1.41 -23.48 1.22
CA ARG A 206 0.50 -24.10 2.20
C ARG A 206 0.96 -23.85 3.65
N GLU A 207 2.25 -23.97 3.93
CA GLU A 207 2.82 -23.74 5.27
C GLU A 207 2.74 -22.27 5.71
N VAL A 208 2.92 -21.32 4.78
CA VAL A 208 2.71 -19.88 5.01
C VAL A 208 1.24 -19.62 5.36
N ARG A 209 0.30 -20.18 4.60
CA ARG A 209 -1.15 -20.01 4.85
C ARG A 209 -1.63 -20.61 6.17
N LYS A 210 -1.07 -21.75 6.60
CA LYS A 210 -1.37 -22.35 7.92
C LYS A 210 -1.05 -21.39 9.08
N ARG A 211 -0.18 -20.42 8.86
CA ARG A 211 0.23 -19.38 9.82
C ARG A 211 -0.46 -18.05 9.59
N GLU A 212 -1.52 -18.03 8.78
CA GLU A 212 -2.31 -16.83 8.44
C GLU A 212 -1.46 -15.73 7.79
N MET A 213 -0.44 -16.13 7.04
CA MET A 213 0.36 -15.24 6.20
C MET A 213 0.09 -15.52 4.72
N GLU A 214 0.51 -14.60 3.86
CA GLU A 214 0.43 -14.71 2.41
C GLU A 214 1.82 -14.66 1.77
N VAL A 215 1.97 -15.32 0.62
CA VAL A 215 3.18 -15.21 -0.19
C VAL A 215 3.01 -14.06 -1.19
N ALA A 216 3.97 -13.15 -1.20
CA ALA A 216 4.19 -12.22 -2.29
C ALA A 216 5.40 -12.68 -3.13
N LEU A 217 5.28 -12.60 -4.45
CA LEU A 217 6.35 -12.98 -5.36
C LEU A 217 6.87 -11.75 -6.12
N ASP A 218 8.19 -11.64 -6.28
CA ASP A 218 8.77 -10.66 -7.18
C ASP A 218 8.39 -10.96 -8.64
N PHE A 219 7.94 -9.93 -9.35
CA PHE A 219 7.67 -9.99 -10.79
C PHE A 219 8.59 -8.99 -11.51
N ALA A 220 9.77 -9.48 -11.91
CA ALA A 220 10.76 -8.71 -12.66
C ALA A 220 10.75 -9.06 -14.16
N ILE A 221 10.27 -8.11 -14.98
CA ILE A 221 10.23 -8.29 -16.43
C ILE A 221 11.59 -7.92 -17.03
N GLN A 222 12.47 -8.91 -17.04
CA GLN A 222 13.81 -8.91 -17.63
C GLN A 222 14.30 -10.35 -17.75
N CYS A 223 15.36 -10.56 -18.52
CA CYS A 223 15.89 -11.87 -18.82
C CYS A 223 17.40 -11.88 -18.65
N SER A 224 17.96 -12.97 -18.15
CA SER A 224 19.38 -13.26 -18.35
C SER A 224 19.65 -13.54 -19.83
N PRO A 225 20.91 -13.49 -20.29
CA PRO A 225 21.27 -13.90 -21.65
C PRO A 225 20.96 -15.39 -21.95
N ASP A 226 20.72 -16.20 -20.92
CA ASP A 226 20.43 -17.64 -21.05
C ASP A 226 18.93 -17.96 -20.97
N HIS A 227 18.06 -16.95 -20.84
CA HIS A 227 16.62 -17.17 -20.74
C HIS A 227 16.06 -17.79 -22.05
N PRO A 228 15.16 -18.80 -21.99
CA PRO A 228 14.62 -19.49 -23.17
C PRO A 228 14.04 -18.55 -24.23
N TRP A 229 13.36 -17.47 -23.81
CA TRP A 229 12.81 -16.44 -24.70
C TRP A 229 13.83 -15.82 -25.67
N LEU A 230 15.13 -15.76 -25.34
CA LEU A 230 16.13 -15.22 -26.28
C LEU A 230 16.26 -16.10 -27.55
N LYS A 231 15.97 -17.39 -27.42
CA LYS A 231 15.97 -18.34 -28.54
C LYS A 231 14.58 -18.51 -29.15
N GLU A 232 13.56 -18.58 -28.31
CA GLU A 232 12.19 -18.86 -28.72
C GLU A 232 11.48 -17.63 -29.32
N HIS A 233 11.78 -16.44 -28.79
CA HIS A 233 11.14 -15.17 -29.15
C HIS A 233 12.18 -14.05 -29.35
N PRO A 234 13.12 -14.19 -30.30
CA PRO A 234 14.17 -13.19 -30.50
C PRO A 234 13.60 -11.80 -30.83
N ASP A 235 12.46 -11.71 -31.51
CA ASP A 235 11.77 -10.46 -31.83
C ASP A 235 11.30 -9.67 -30.58
N TRP A 236 11.23 -10.31 -29.41
CA TRP A 236 10.98 -9.65 -28.14
C TRP A 236 12.17 -8.85 -27.64
N PHE A 237 13.32 -8.89 -28.29
CA PHE A 237 14.53 -8.19 -27.84
C PHE A 237 15.06 -7.23 -28.91
N SER A 238 15.73 -6.17 -28.46
CA SER A 238 16.36 -5.21 -29.36
C SER A 238 17.84 -5.53 -29.56
N TYR A 239 18.16 -6.04 -30.74
CA TYR A 239 19.54 -6.30 -31.16
C TYR A 239 20.17 -5.06 -31.79
N ARG A 240 21.46 -4.86 -31.51
CA ARG A 240 22.30 -3.87 -32.16
C ARG A 240 22.67 -4.33 -33.58
N PRO A 241 23.16 -3.43 -34.46
CA PRO A 241 23.57 -3.79 -35.82
C PRO A 241 24.65 -4.88 -35.90
N ASP A 242 25.44 -5.07 -34.84
CA ASP A 242 26.46 -6.12 -34.73
C ASP A 242 25.92 -7.45 -34.18
N GLY A 243 24.62 -7.55 -33.93
CA GLY A 243 23.95 -8.73 -33.37
C GLY A 243 24.03 -8.85 -31.84
N SER A 244 24.67 -7.92 -31.14
CA SER A 244 24.70 -7.92 -29.66
C SER A 244 23.44 -7.28 -29.06
N ILE A 245 23.08 -7.65 -27.83
CA ILE A 245 21.97 -7.03 -27.09
C ILE A 245 22.55 -6.08 -26.04
N ARG A 246 21.95 -4.89 -25.90
CA ARG A 246 22.35 -3.95 -24.83
C ARG A 246 21.85 -4.47 -23.48
N HIS A 247 22.77 -4.62 -22.54
CA HIS A 247 22.46 -4.90 -21.13
C HIS A 247 21.54 -3.84 -20.53
N ALA A 248 20.73 -4.22 -19.54
CA ALA A 248 19.89 -3.27 -18.84
C ALA A 248 20.75 -2.29 -18.01
N GLU A 249 20.28 -1.05 -17.92
CA GLU A 249 20.92 0.01 -17.13
C GLU A 249 19.84 0.84 -16.45
N ASN A 250 20.07 1.23 -15.20
CA ASN A 250 19.33 2.29 -14.52
C ASN A 250 20.35 3.30 -14.00
N PRO A 251 20.76 4.28 -14.83
CA PRO A 251 21.92 5.12 -14.55
C PRO A 251 21.90 5.71 -13.12
N PRO A 252 22.99 5.57 -12.34
CA PRO A 252 24.33 5.09 -12.76
C PRO A 252 24.53 3.56 -12.72
N LYS A 253 23.53 2.76 -12.29
CA LYS A 253 23.64 1.30 -12.15
C LYS A 253 23.66 0.61 -13.52
N LYS A 254 24.54 -0.38 -13.67
CA LYS A 254 24.66 -1.26 -14.85
C LYS A 254 24.40 -2.72 -14.46
N TYR A 255 23.65 -3.43 -15.30
CA TYR A 255 23.25 -4.81 -15.07
C TYR A 255 23.66 -5.69 -16.24
N GLN A 256 24.94 -6.08 -16.27
CA GLN A 256 25.55 -6.87 -17.35
C GLN A 256 24.99 -8.30 -17.46
N ASP A 257 24.36 -8.76 -16.40
CA ASP A 257 23.73 -10.07 -16.21
C ASP A 257 22.30 -10.14 -16.75
N ILE A 258 21.72 -9.03 -17.24
CA ILE A 258 20.34 -8.99 -17.75
C ILE A 258 20.18 -8.16 -19.04
N VAL A 259 19.13 -8.49 -19.76
CA VAL A 259 18.61 -7.79 -20.94
C VAL A 259 17.12 -7.52 -20.76
N ASN A 260 16.63 -6.45 -21.40
CA ASN A 260 15.23 -6.05 -21.35
C ASN A 260 14.46 -6.56 -22.57
N VAL A 261 13.21 -6.95 -22.34
CA VAL A 261 12.26 -7.16 -23.44
C VAL A 261 11.84 -5.82 -24.05
N ASN A 262 11.53 -5.83 -25.33
CA ASN A 262 11.06 -4.72 -26.12
C ASN A 262 9.52 -4.71 -26.12
N PHE A 263 8.91 -3.73 -25.48
CA PHE A 263 7.44 -3.61 -25.40
C PHE A 263 6.80 -3.00 -26.66
N TYR A 264 7.59 -2.73 -27.70
CA TYR A 264 7.15 -2.05 -28.91
C TYR A 264 7.43 -2.90 -30.14
N GLY A 265 6.45 -3.04 -31.04
CA GLY A 265 6.59 -3.83 -32.25
C GLY A 265 5.33 -4.66 -32.52
N GLY A 266 5.37 -5.48 -33.57
CA GLY A 266 4.27 -6.37 -33.96
C GLY A 266 4.00 -7.49 -32.94
N HIS A 267 4.99 -7.86 -32.14
CA HIS A 267 4.93 -8.91 -31.11
C HIS A 267 4.34 -8.44 -29.77
N ARG A 268 3.99 -7.15 -29.63
CA ARG A 268 3.57 -6.55 -28.36
C ARG A 268 2.43 -7.31 -27.69
N GLU A 269 1.40 -7.70 -28.45
CA GLU A 269 0.22 -8.39 -27.92
C GLU A 269 0.58 -9.78 -27.37
N GLU A 270 1.47 -10.49 -28.04
CA GLU A 270 1.97 -11.80 -27.61
C GLU A 270 2.79 -11.68 -26.33
N LEU A 271 3.70 -10.69 -26.26
CA LEU A 271 4.49 -10.41 -25.05
C LEU A 271 3.58 -10.06 -23.87
N TRP A 272 2.61 -9.16 -24.06
CA TRP A 272 1.68 -8.75 -22.98
C TRP A 272 0.85 -9.94 -22.48
N THR A 273 0.35 -10.76 -23.42
CA THR A 273 -0.38 -11.99 -23.12
C THR A 273 0.46 -12.97 -22.33
N THR A 274 1.70 -13.22 -22.75
CA THR A 274 2.63 -14.13 -22.05
C THR A 274 2.92 -13.64 -20.64
N LEU A 275 3.18 -12.35 -20.45
CA LEU A 275 3.44 -11.78 -19.13
C LEU A 275 2.23 -11.86 -18.20
N ARG A 276 1.02 -11.65 -18.71
CA ARG A 276 -0.22 -11.90 -17.96
C ARG A 276 -0.33 -13.38 -17.56
N ASP A 277 -0.04 -14.29 -18.49
CA ASP A 277 -0.19 -15.72 -18.26
C ASP A 277 0.83 -16.26 -17.25
N VAL A 278 2.04 -15.68 -17.18
CA VAL A 278 2.99 -15.92 -16.09
C VAL A 278 2.40 -15.52 -14.73
N VAL A 279 1.76 -14.34 -14.62
CA VAL A 279 1.12 -13.90 -13.38
C VAL A 279 -0.02 -14.86 -13.01
N LEU A 280 -0.88 -15.22 -13.96
CA LEU A 280 -1.99 -16.15 -13.74
C LEU A 280 -1.51 -17.55 -13.34
N PHE A 281 -0.41 -18.03 -13.93
CA PHE A 281 0.21 -19.29 -13.54
C PHE A 281 0.58 -19.31 -12.05
N TRP A 282 1.21 -18.25 -11.53
CA TRP A 282 1.54 -18.16 -10.10
C TRP A 282 0.32 -17.94 -9.21
N VAL A 283 -0.73 -17.29 -9.73
CA VAL A 283 -2.04 -17.23 -9.06
C VAL A 283 -2.62 -18.63 -8.87
N GLU A 284 -2.52 -19.51 -9.87
CA GLU A 284 -2.95 -20.91 -9.74
C GLU A 284 -2.13 -21.68 -8.68
N GLN A 285 -0.88 -21.28 -8.44
CA GLN A 285 -0.03 -21.87 -7.40
C GLN A 285 -0.29 -21.28 -5.99
N GLY A 286 -1.23 -20.34 -5.87
CA GLY A 286 -1.66 -19.76 -4.60
C GLY A 286 -1.03 -18.42 -4.24
N VAL A 287 -0.25 -17.80 -5.12
CA VAL A 287 0.24 -16.43 -4.94
C VAL A 287 -0.92 -15.45 -5.17
N ARG A 288 -1.06 -14.44 -4.32
CA ARG A 288 -2.09 -13.37 -4.45
C ARG A 288 -1.52 -11.98 -4.41
N ILE A 289 -0.20 -11.86 -4.29
CA ILE A 289 0.47 -10.58 -4.16
C ILE A 289 1.71 -10.62 -5.05
N PHE A 290 1.89 -9.59 -5.87
CA PHE A 290 3.04 -9.44 -6.74
C PHE A 290 3.75 -8.13 -6.43
N ARG A 291 5.02 -8.21 -6.02
CA ARG A 291 5.91 -7.05 -5.97
C ARG A 291 6.51 -6.89 -7.36
N VAL A 292 6.12 -5.84 -8.06
CA VAL A 292 6.56 -5.61 -9.43
C VAL A 292 7.84 -4.78 -9.42
N ASP A 293 8.90 -5.33 -10.00
CA ASP A 293 10.22 -4.70 -10.08
C ASP A 293 10.26 -3.60 -11.14
N ASN A 294 10.72 -2.41 -10.74
CA ASN A 294 10.95 -1.27 -11.64
C ASN A 294 9.85 -1.05 -12.71
N PRO A 295 8.53 -1.00 -12.36
CA PRO A 295 7.45 -0.89 -13.34
C PRO A 295 7.52 0.40 -14.15
N HIS A 296 8.18 1.44 -13.63
CA HIS A 296 8.40 2.71 -14.29
C HIS A 296 9.31 2.63 -15.53
N THR A 297 10.01 1.51 -15.76
CA THR A 297 10.80 1.29 -16.98
C THR A 297 10.00 0.57 -18.08
N LYS A 298 8.73 0.22 -17.82
CA LYS A 298 7.81 -0.46 -18.73
C LYS A 298 6.64 0.47 -19.07
N PRO A 299 5.93 0.28 -20.20
CA PRO A 299 4.84 1.19 -20.58
C PRO A 299 3.69 1.20 -19.56
N ILE A 300 3.22 2.39 -19.18
CA ILE A 300 2.06 2.54 -18.27
C ILE A 300 0.80 1.83 -18.81
N PRO A 301 0.44 1.91 -20.12
CA PRO A 301 -0.73 1.21 -20.65
C PRO A 301 -0.67 -0.31 -20.54
N PHE A 302 0.54 -0.89 -20.52
CA PHE A 302 0.72 -2.33 -20.28
C PHE A 302 0.26 -2.69 -18.88
N TRP A 303 0.66 -1.90 -17.87
CA TRP A 303 0.26 -2.15 -16.49
C TRP A 303 -1.24 -1.98 -16.28
N GLU A 304 -1.83 -0.93 -16.85
CA GLU A 304 -3.29 -0.73 -16.81
C GLU A 304 -4.04 -1.95 -17.34
N TRP A 305 -3.60 -2.46 -18.50
CA TRP A 305 -4.19 -3.64 -19.13
C TRP A 305 -3.96 -4.92 -18.32
N LEU A 306 -2.72 -5.21 -17.91
CA LEU A 306 -2.37 -6.45 -17.19
C LEU A 306 -3.09 -6.53 -15.85
N ILE A 307 -3.08 -5.44 -15.07
CA ILE A 307 -3.70 -5.41 -13.74
C ILE A 307 -5.21 -5.64 -13.88
N ARG A 308 -5.88 -4.94 -14.81
CA ARG A 308 -7.31 -5.14 -15.05
C ARG A 308 -7.63 -6.58 -15.49
N GLU A 309 -6.87 -7.13 -16.44
CA GLU A 309 -7.08 -8.51 -16.91
C GLU A 309 -6.96 -9.54 -15.78
N VAL A 310 -5.97 -9.37 -14.90
CA VAL A 310 -5.78 -10.27 -13.75
C VAL A 310 -6.90 -10.08 -12.72
N GLN A 311 -7.21 -8.84 -12.34
CA GLN A 311 -8.21 -8.55 -11.29
C GLN A 311 -9.66 -8.81 -11.73
N LEU A 312 -9.95 -8.78 -13.04
CA LEU A 312 -11.24 -9.25 -13.56
C LEU A 312 -11.48 -10.75 -13.30
N ARG A 313 -10.42 -11.55 -13.23
CA ARG A 313 -10.48 -13.00 -12.96
C ARG A 313 -10.26 -13.32 -11.49
N HIS A 314 -9.39 -12.55 -10.84
CA HIS A 314 -8.95 -12.72 -9.46
C HIS A 314 -8.88 -11.35 -8.75
N PRO A 315 -10.04 -10.79 -8.33
CA PRO A 315 -10.12 -9.45 -7.75
C PRO A 315 -9.40 -9.32 -6.40
N ASP A 316 -8.98 -10.43 -5.81
CA ASP A 316 -8.19 -10.49 -4.59
C ASP A 316 -6.67 -10.28 -4.81
N VAL A 317 -6.20 -10.20 -6.06
CA VAL A 317 -4.77 -10.02 -6.38
C VAL A 317 -4.33 -8.58 -6.13
N ILE A 318 -3.21 -8.43 -5.42
CA ILE A 318 -2.57 -7.16 -5.07
C ILE A 318 -1.29 -6.97 -5.89
N PHE A 319 -1.11 -5.77 -6.45
CA PHE A 319 0.15 -5.38 -7.10
C PHE A 319 0.84 -4.25 -6.31
N LEU A 320 2.09 -4.47 -5.91
CA LEU A 320 2.95 -3.48 -5.28
C LEU A 320 3.93 -2.91 -6.33
N SER A 321 3.89 -1.59 -6.53
CA SER A 321 4.76 -0.88 -7.47
C SER A 321 6.09 -0.50 -6.83
N GLU A 322 7.21 -1.10 -7.24
CA GLU A 322 8.54 -0.63 -6.83
C GLU A 322 9.05 0.49 -7.75
N ALA A 323 8.50 1.69 -7.57
CA ALA A 323 8.79 2.82 -8.45
C ALA A 323 9.55 3.95 -7.73
N PHE A 324 10.85 3.79 -7.53
CA PHE A 324 11.73 4.88 -7.08
C PHE A 324 12.09 5.82 -8.25
N THR A 325 11.10 6.59 -8.69
CA THR A 325 11.19 7.48 -9.85
C THR A 325 10.68 8.88 -9.51
N ARG A 326 10.45 9.75 -10.50
CA ARG A 326 9.85 11.08 -10.27
C ARG A 326 8.39 10.96 -9.80
N PRO A 327 7.89 11.89 -8.95
CA PRO A 327 6.56 11.79 -8.34
C PRO A 327 5.41 11.60 -9.34
N LYS A 328 5.48 12.26 -10.51
CA LYS A 328 4.44 12.14 -11.55
C LYS A 328 4.30 10.71 -12.07
N VAL A 329 5.41 10.00 -12.30
CA VAL A 329 5.37 8.63 -12.83
C VAL A 329 4.91 7.66 -11.74
N LEU A 330 5.40 7.82 -10.51
CA LEU A 330 4.96 7.05 -9.35
C LEU A 330 3.44 7.15 -9.16
N LYS A 331 2.90 8.37 -9.15
CA LYS A 331 1.45 8.61 -9.03
C LYS A 331 0.66 8.08 -10.23
N SER A 332 1.20 8.17 -11.44
CA SER A 332 0.55 7.60 -12.63
C SER A 332 0.43 6.08 -12.55
N LEU A 333 1.42 5.37 -12.01
CA LEU A 333 1.34 3.92 -11.81
C LEU A 333 0.24 3.54 -10.82
N ALA A 334 0.14 4.26 -9.69
CA ALA A 334 -0.95 4.08 -8.74
C ALA A 334 -2.32 4.31 -9.39
N LYS A 335 -2.48 5.40 -10.16
CA LYS A 335 -3.74 5.73 -10.85
C LYS A 335 -4.20 4.69 -11.87
N VAL A 336 -3.30 3.92 -12.48
CA VAL A 336 -3.67 2.89 -13.47
C VAL A 336 -3.96 1.51 -12.87
N GLY A 337 -3.88 1.36 -11.55
CA GLY A 337 -4.36 0.16 -10.86
C GLY A 337 -3.38 -0.51 -9.90
N PHE A 338 -2.14 -0.01 -9.76
CA PHE A 338 -1.24 -0.57 -8.73
C PHE A 338 -1.84 -0.37 -7.33
N THR A 339 -2.17 -1.48 -6.67
CA THR A 339 -2.84 -1.52 -5.38
C THR A 339 -2.04 -0.82 -4.27
N GLN A 340 -0.72 -0.97 -4.30
CA GLN A 340 0.22 -0.37 -3.36
C GLN A 340 1.42 0.25 -4.09
N SER A 341 2.11 1.18 -3.44
CA SER A 341 3.31 1.83 -3.98
C SER A 341 4.42 1.88 -2.95
N TYR A 342 5.64 1.55 -3.35
CA TYR A 342 6.83 2.02 -2.65
C TYR A 342 6.87 3.55 -2.62
N THR A 343 7.64 4.11 -1.69
CA THR A 343 7.62 5.55 -1.38
C THR A 343 9.03 6.09 -1.19
N TYR A 344 9.14 7.40 -0.96
CA TYR A 344 10.42 8.03 -0.63
C TYR A 344 10.79 7.95 0.85
N PHE A 345 10.12 7.11 1.64
CA PHE A 345 10.26 7.04 3.09
C PHE A 345 11.70 6.91 3.56
N THR A 346 12.50 6.04 2.94
CA THR A 346 13.92 5.83 3.25
C THR A 346 14.78 7.10 3.15
N TRP A 347 14.36 8.06 2.33
CA TRP A 347 15.02 9.36 2.14
C TRP A 347 14.25 10.52 2.79
N ARG A 348 13.37 10.24 3.75
CA ARG A 348 12.72 11.23 4.63
C ARG A 348 13.05 10.87 6.07
N ASN A 349 13.97 11.63 6.66
CA ASN A 349 14.54 11.31 7.97
C ASN A 349 14.37 12.44 8.98
N PHE A 350 14.28 13.69 8.51
CA PHE A 350 14.06 14.85 9.37
C PHE A 350 12.57 15.12 9.58
N LYS A 351 12.24 15.84 10.66
CA LYS A 351 10.85 16.13 11.06
C LYS A 351 10.06 16.80 9.94
N ASP A 352 10.58 17.88 9.36
CA ASP A 352 9.88 18.64 8.31
C ASP A 352 9.67 17.82 7.04
N GLU A 353 10.68 17.02 6.66
CA GLU A 353 10.61 16.09 5.54
C GLU A 353 9.49 15.05 5.72
N LEU A 354 9.39 14.48 6.93
CA LEU A 354 8.35 13.51 7.27
C LEU A 354 6.97 14.17 7.31
N VAL A 355 6.84 15.34 7.96
CA VAL A 355 5.57 16.06 8.05
C VAL A 355 5.07 16.44 6.65
N GLU A 356 5.91 17.04 5.82
CA GLU A 356 5.55 17.44 4.44
C GLU A 356 5.10 16.21 3.63
N TYR A 357 5.93 15.16 3.61
CA TYR A 357 5.69 14.01 2.75
C TYR A 357 4.45 13.21 3.19
N PHE A 358 4.25 13.00 4.49
CA PHE A 358 3.11 12.24 4.97
C PHE A 358 1.82 13.07 4.99
N THR A 359 1.91 14.40 5.06
CA THR A 359 0.74 15.26 4.81
C THR A 359 0.30 15.12 3.35
N GLU A 360 1.23 15.13 2.40
CA GLU A 360 0.92 14.86 0.99
C GLU A 360 0.22 13.49 0.85
N LEU A 361 0.84 12.41 1.33
CA LEU A 361 0.33 11.06 1.16
C LEU A 361 -1.04 10.81 1.80
N SER A 362 -1.32 11.41 2.96
CA SER A 362 -2.51 11.08 3.75
C SER A 362 -3.67 12.09 3.62
N GLN A 363 -3.41 13.33 3.21
CA GLN A 363 -4.41 14.41 3.24
C GLN A 363 -4.69 15.05 1.88
N HIS A 364 -3.87 14.79 0.86
CA HIS A 364 -4.10 15.33 -0.49
C HIS A 364 -4.72 14.28 -1.43
N GLU A 365 -4.94 14.65 -2.70
CA GLU A 365 -5.57 13.80 -3.73
C GLU A 365 -4.94 12.40 -3.85
N CYS A 366 -3.64 12.24 -3.54
CA CYS A 366 -3.00 10.92 -3.63
C CYS A 366 -3.52 9.90 -2.64
N ALA A 367 -4.13 10.30 -1.53
CA ALA A 367 -4.79 9.39 -0.61
C ALA A 367 -5.92 8.56 -1.27
N GLU A 368 -6.49 9.05 -2.37
CA GLU A 368 -7.61 8.41 -3.09
C GLU A 368 -7.16 7.27 -4.01
N TYR A 369 -5.88 7.21 -4.41
CA TYR A 369 -5.40 6.25 -5.41
C TYR A 369 -4.06 5.59 -5.06
N LEU A 370 -3.32 6.07 -4.07
CA LEU A 370 -2.00 5.56 -3.70
C LEU A 370 -2.02 5.06 -2.26
N ARG A 371 -1.72 3.77 -2.06
CA ARG A 371 -1.53 3.17 -0.74
C ARG A 371 -0.03 3.00 -0.45
N PRO A 372 0.55 3.73 0.51
CA PRO A 372 1.99 3.74 0.72
C PRO A 372 2.47 2.49 1.47
N ASN A 373 3.28 1.65 0.82
CA ASN A 373 3.99 0.56 1.47
C ASN A 373 5.38 1.05 1.91
N LEU A 374 5.58 1.20 3.22
CA LEU A 374 6.78 1.79 3.79
C LEU A 374 7.83 0.73 4.14
N PHE A 375 8.59 0.27 3.14
CA PHE A 375 9.78 -0.53 3.43
C PHE A 375 10.84 0.31 4.18
N THR A 376 11.32 -0.19 5.31
CA THR A 376 12.36 0.47 6.12
C THR A 376 13.75 0.38 5.49
N ASN A 377 13.97 -0.72 4.77
CA ASN A 377 15.16 -1.08 4.02
C ASN A 377 14.73 -2.03 2.88
N THR A 378 15.56 -2.13 1.85
CA THR A 378 15.42 -3.14 0.79
C THR A 378 16.80 -3.71 0.47
N PRO A 379 16.94 -4.78 -0.31
CA PRO A 379 18.25 -5.33 -0.67
C PRO A 379 19.15 -4.34 -1.44
N ASP A 380 18.55 -3.30 -2.03
CA ASP A 380 19.20 -2.22 -2.77
C ASP A 380 19.34 -0.91 -1.97
N ILE A 381 18.65 -0.80 -0.83
CA ILE A 381 18.54 0.43 -0.06
C ILE A 381 18.79 0.12 1.42
N LEU A 382 20.01 0.38 1.85
CA LEU A 382 20.42 0.58 3.23
C LEU A 382 20.58 2.09 3.48
N PRO A 383 19.56 2.80 3.99
CA PRO A 383 19.62 4.24 4.19
C PRO A 383 20.77 4.63 5.12
N LYS A 384 21.46 5.75 4.84
CA LYS A 384 22.56 6.26 5.67
C LYS A 384 22.19 6.38 7.15
N PHE A 385 20.95 6.75 7.43
CA PHE A 385 20.42 6.82 8.80
C PHE A 385 20.58 5.50 9.57
N LEU A 386 20.38 4.35 8.91
CA LEU A 386 20.59 3.02 9.51
C LEU A 386 22.07 2.64 9.59
N GLN A 387 22.89 3.09 8.62
CA GLN A 387 24.34 2.82 8.59
C GLN A 387 25.05 3.45 9.80
N GLU A 388 24.65 4.67 10.16
CA GLU A 388 25.35 5.49 11.15
C GLU A 388 24.71 5.41 12.55
N GLY A 389 23.39 5.22 12.62
CA GLY A 389 22.63 5.36 13.88
C GLY A 389 22.50 4.09 14.72
N GLY A 390 23.04 2.95 14.29
CA GLY A 390 23.02 1.68 15.04
C GLY A 390 21.62 1.20 15.43
N PRO A 391 21.48 0.29 16.43
CA PRO A 391 20.18 -0.26 16.83
C PRO A 391 19.07 0.76 17.14
N PRO A 392 19.35 1.95 17.75
CA PRO A 392 18.34 3.00 17.91
C PRO A 392 17.71 3.45 16.59
N ALA A 393 18.50 3.64 15.54
CA ALA A 393 17.99 4.04 14.23
C ALA A 393 17.02 3.00 13.65
N PHE A 394 17.32 1.70 13.76
CA PHE A 394 16.41 0.64 13.31
C PHE A 394 15.08 0.69 14.06
N ARG A 395 15.10 0.91 15.38
CA ARG A 395 13.86 1.03 16.19
C ARG A 395 13.05 2.27 15.83
N ILE A 396 13.71 3.40 15.59
CA ILE A 396 13.08 4.65 15.14
C ILE A 396 12.40 4.45 13.78
N ARG A 397 13.14 3.91 12.79
CA ARG A 397 12.61 3.70 11.44
C ARG A 397 11.48 2.69 11.40
N LEU A 398 11.56 1.62 12.19
CA LEU A 398 10.47 0.66 12.34
C LEU A 398 9.22 1.33 12.90
N ALA A 399 9.34 2.06 14.02
CA ALA A 399 8.19 2.76 14.62
C ALA A 399 7.54 3.70 13.60
N LEU A 400 8.33 4.57 12.96
CA LEU A 400 7.83 5.49 11.95
C LEU A 400 7.12 4.76 10.80
N ALA A 401 7.71 3.71 10.22
CA ALA A 401 7.09 2.96 9.13
C ALA A 401 5.75 2.32 9.57
N ALA A 402 5.78 1.71 10.75
CA ALA A 402 4.69 0.96 11.36
C ALA A 402 3.54 1.84 11.86
N THR A 403 3.74 3.14 12.10
CA THR A 403 2.67 4.02 12.59
C THR A 403 2.30 5.15 11.64
N LEU A 404 3.17 5.57 10.72
CA LEU A 404 2.82 6.56 9.69
C LEU A 404 1.99 5.94 8.55
N SER A 405 2.22 4.67 8.20
CA SER A 405 1.38 3.93 7.26
C SER A 405 0.77 2.69 7.90
N SER A 406 -0.36 2.28 7.33
CA SER A 406 -1.02 1.02 7.63
C SER A 406 -0.40 -0.17 6.86
N VAL A 407 0.46 0.07 5.87
CA VAL A 407 1.28 -0.97 5.22
C VAL A 407 2.76 -0.63 5.31
N TYR A 408 3.57 -1.57 5.78
CA TYR A 408 5.03 -1.40 5.85
C TYR A 408 5.74 -2.73 5.64
N GLY A 409 7.05 -2.67 5.39
CA GLY A 409 7.87 -3.87 5.25
C GLY A 409 9.30 -3.72 5.78
N ILE A 410 9.94 -4.86 6.01
CA ILE A 410 11.37 -4.96 6.29
C ILE A 410 12.01 -6.03 5.40
N TYR A 411 13.28 -5.86 5.08
CA TYR A 411 14.12 -6.90 4.46
C TYR A 411 14.93 -7.64 5.53
N ASN A 412 14.98 -8.98 5.44
CA ASN A 412 15.64 -9.85 6.41
C ASN A 412 17.06 -9.37 6.77
N GLY A 413 17.39 -9.42 8.06
CA GLY A 413 18.62 -8.83 8.61
C GLY A 413 18.38 -7.44 9.22
N PHE A 414 17.26 -6.77 8.91
CA PHE A 414 16.82 -5.57 9.62
C PHE A 414 16.61 -5.84 11.12
N GLU A 415 16.00 -6.98 11.46
CA GLU A 415 15.79 -7.40 12.85
C GLU A 415 17.10 -7.64 13.60
N LEU A 416 18.19 -7.88 12.87
CA LEU A 416 19.54 -8.03 13.43
C LEU A 416 20.31 -6.70 13.47
N CYS A 417 19.69 -5.61 13.02
CA CYS A 417 20.31 -4.30 12.85
C CYS A 417 21.56 -4.33 11.95
N GLU A 418 21.50 -5.08 10.85
CA GLU A 418 22.57 -5.11 9.86
C GLU A 418 22.70 -3.73 9.17
N GLY A 419 23.71 -2.95 9.59
CA GLY A 419 23.96 -1.59 9.08
C GLY A 419 25.24 -1.43 8.27
N THR A 420 25.93 -2.53 7.91
CA THR A 420 27.22 -2.45 7.21
C THR A 420 27.02 -2.24 5.72
N ALA A 421 27.39 -1.05 5.23
CA ALA A 421 27.29 -0.67 3.82
C ALA A 421 28.63 -0.74 3.09
N VAL A 422 28.57 -0.85 1.76
CA VAL A 422 29.71 -0.48 0.90
C VAL A 422 29.94 1.04 1.06
N PRO A 423 31.15 1.49 1.43
CA PRO A 423 31.41 2.89 1.77
C PRO A 423 30.92 3.88 0.71
N GLY A 424 30.17 4.90 1.15
CA GLY A 424 29.65 5.97 0.29
C GLY A 424 28.43 5.58 -0.57
N THR A 425 27.85 4.39 -0.35
CA THR A 425 26.68 3.90 -1.09
C THR A 425 25.53 3.54 -0.14
N GLU A 426 24.36 3.22 -0.71
CA GLU A 426 23.23 2.63 0.01
C GLU A 426 23.16 1.10 -0.18
N GLU A 427 24.22 0.47 -0.69
CA GLU A 427 24.26 -0.98 -0.89
C GLU A 427 24.86 -1.66 0.34
N TYR A 428 24.30 -2.81 0.73
CA TYR A 428 24.89 -3.64 1.78
C TYR A 428 26.26 -4.17 1.35
N LEU A 429 27.21 -4.16 2.29
CA LEU A 429 28.43 -4.95 2.14
C LEU A 429 28.06 -6.44 2.18
N ASP A 430 28.72 -7.25 1.36
CA ASP A 430 28.46 -8.69 1.27
C ASP A 430 26.98 -9.00 1.02
N SER A 431 26.40 -8.23 0.09
CA SER A 431 24.97 -8.26 -0.23
C SER A 431 24.49 -9.65 -0.60
N GLU A 432 23.40 -10.08 0.05
CA GLU A 432 22.70 -11.35 -0.17
C GLU A 432 22.21 -11.52 -1.62
N LYS A 433 22.11 -10.43 -2.39
CA LYS A 433 21.88 -10.45 -3.84
C LYS A 433 22.93 -11.25 -4.60
N TYR A 434 24.16 -11.36 -4.11
CA TYR A 434 25.26 -11.96 -4.88
C TYR A 434 25.94 -13.14 -4.18
N GLN A 435 25.50 -13.53 -2.99
CA GLN A 435 26.07 -14.64 -2.22
C GLN A 435 25.01 -15.32 -1.35
N TYR A 436 25.26 -16.56 -0.96
CA TYR A 436 24.52 -17.19 0.13
C TYR A 436 24.94 -16.53 1.44
N LYS A 437 23.98 -16.21 2.31
CA LYS A 437 24.24 -15.60 3.61
C LYS A 437 23.51 -16.39 4.68
N VAL A 438 24.27 -17.00 5.60
CA VAL A 438 23.70 -17.68 6.77
C VAL A 438 23.66 -16.68 7.92
N TRP A 439 22.50 -16.55 8.53
CA TRP A 439 22.26 -15.62 9.63
C TRP A 439 22.20 -16.35 10.96
N ASP A 440 22.88 -15.79 11.97
CA ASP A 440 22.58 -16.07 13.36
C ASP A 440 21.36 -15.23 13.76
N TRP A 441 20.17 -15.80 13.59
CA TRP A 441 18.92 -15.11 13.85
C TRP A 441 18.80 -14.68 15.33
N ASP A 442 19.44 -15.39 16.25
CA ASP A 442 19.35 -15.12 17.69
C ASP A 442 20.55 -14.32 18.21
N ARG A 443 21.32 -13.72 17.29
CA ARG A 443 22.45 -12.84 17.62
C ARG A 443 22.03 -11.80 18.68
N PRO A 444 22.81 -11.65 19.78
CA PRO A 444 22.53 -10.65 20.79
C PRO A 444 22.41 -9.24 20.20
N GLY A 445 21.41 -8.49 20.68
CA GLY A 445 21.12 -7.14 20.20
C GLY A 445 20.11 -7.05 19.06
N ASN A 446 19.56 -8.18 18.60
CA ASN A 446 18.42 -8.18 17.69
C ASN A 446 17.20 -7.46 18.30
N ILE A 447 16.28 -7.03 17.44
CA ILE A 447 15.09 -6.24 17.80
C ILE A 447 13.78 -6.97 17.49
N LYS A 448 13.79 -8.30 17.40
CA LYS A 448 12.61 -9.12 17.08
C LYS A 448 11.43 -8.86 18.03
N ASP A 449 11.71 -8.80 19.34
CA ASP A 449 10.69 -8.52 20.36
C ASP A 449 10.06 -7.12 20.21
N TYR A 450 10.87 -6.15 19.81
CA TYR A 450 10.38 -4.80 19.53
C TYR A 450 9.47 -4.79 18.30
N ILE A 451 9.85 -5.52 17.24
CA ILE A 451 9.01 -5.69 16.04
C ILE A 451 7.68 -6.36 16.39
N ALA A 452 7.73 -7.47 17.14
CA ALA A 452 6.55 -8.19 17.62
C ALA A 452 5.62 -7.27 18.42
N CYS A 453 6.18 -6.47 19.32
CA CYS A 453 5.42 -5.51 20.13
C CYS A 453 4.73 -4.45 19.27
N VAL A 454 5.44 -3.84 18.32
CA VAL A 454 4.88 -2.81 17.42
C VAL A 454 3.79 -3.40 16.52
N ASN A 455 3.98 -4.60 15.99
CA ASN A 455 2.95 -5.27 15.17
C ASN A 455 1.71 -5.67 15.97
N ARG A 456 1.88 -6.08 17.22
CA ARG A 456 0.76 -6.30 18.13
C ARG A 456 -0.03 -5.01 18.37
N ILE A 457 0.66 -3.90 18.64
CA ILE A 457 0.03 -2.58 18.82
C ILE A 457 -0.78 -2.19 17.57
N ARG A 458 -0.22 -2.39 16.36
CA ARG A 458 -0.93 -2.15 15.08
C ARG A 458 -2.21 -2.96 14.94
N ARG A 459 -2.18 -4.24 15.34
CA ARG A 459 -3.35 -5.14 15.25
C ARG A 459 -4.43 -4.80 16.28
N GLU A 460 -4.03 -4.42 17.49
CA GLU A 460 -4.94 -4.09 18.59
C GLU A 460 -5.56 -2.69 18.48
N ASN A 461 -5.06 -1.83 17.58
CA ASN A 461 -5.52 -0.45 17.43
C ASN A 461 -5.97 -0.15 15.99
N GLU A 462 -7.28 -0.08 15.77
CA GLU A 462 -7.91 0.24 14.47
C GLU A 462 -7.36 1.53 13.84
N ALA A 463 -7.01 2.53 14.65
CA ALA A 463 -6.45 3.79 14.17
C ALA A 463 -5.15 3.61 13.36
N LEU A 464 -4.39 2.53 13.60
CA LEU A 464 -3.16 2.23 12.85
C LEU A 464 -3.41 1.42 11.57
N GLN A 465 -4.66 1.04 11.28
CA GLN A 465 -5.05 0.21 10.13
C GLN A 465 -5.50 1.03 8.92
N ASP A 466 -5.52 2.35 9.04
CA ASP A 466 -5.67 3.31 7.93
C ASP A 466 -4.50 4.30 7.98
N PHE A 467 -4.11 4.89 6.86
CA PHE A 467 -3.07 5.94 6.79
C PHE A 467 -3.64 7.34 6.58
N ARG A 468 -4.90 7.46 6.13
CA ARG A 468 -5.56 8.73 5.75
C ARG A 468 -6.01 9.55 6.96
N ASN A 469 -6.11 8.90 8.11
CA ASN A 469 -6.49 9.47 9.39
C ASN A 469 -5.34 10.12 10.17
N LEU A 470 -4.16 10.27 9.56
CA LEU A 470 -2.96 10.84 10.18
C LEU A 470 -3.05 12.37 10.33
N ARG A 471 -2.76 12.86 11.54
CA ARG A 471 -2.64 14.30 11.84
C ARG A 471 -1.36 14.57 12.63
N PHE A 472 -0.56 15.53 12.16
CA PHE A 472 0.63 16.00 12.87
C PHE A 472 0.27 17.08 13.88
N HIS A 473 0.94 17.07 15.02
CA HIS A 473 0.71 18.02 16.11
C HIS A 473 2.03 18.66 16.54
N HIS A 474 1.93 19.79 17.24
CA HIS A 474 3.09 20.54 17.67
C HIS A 474 3.93 19.79 18.69
N SER A 475 5.24 19.82 18.47
CA SER A 475 6.29 19.47 19.42
C SER A 475 7.38 20.55 19.37
N SER A 476 7.81 21.05 20.53
CA SER A 476 8.76 22.17 20.63
C SER A 476 10.18 21.85 20.17
N ASN A 477 10.54 20.57 20.06
CA ASN A 477 11.85 20.11 19.60
C ASN A 477 11.82 19.68 18.12
N GLY A 478 12.81 20.11 17.34
CA GLY A 478 12.99 19.73 15.93
C GLY A 478 13.33 18.25 15.72
N HIS A 479 13.86 17.56 16.74
CA HIS A 479 14.17 16.13 16.70
C HIS A 479 12.99 15.27 17.15
N VAL A 480 11.96 15.82 17.78
CA VAL A 480 10.80 15.04 18.22
C VAL A 480 9.66 15.29 17.26
N ILE A 481 9.19 14.25 16.57
CA ILE A 481 7.96 14.30 15.77
C ILE A 481 6.79 13.80 16.61
N PHE A 482 5.63 14.45 16.49
CA PHE A 482 4.42 14.10 17.24
C PHE A 482 3.20 14.10 16.31
N TYR A 483 2.42 13.03 16.37
CA TYR A 483 1.22 12.87 15.55
C TYR A 483 0.19 11.95 16.21
N ALA A 484 -1.04 12.03 15.74
CA ALA A 484 -2.14 11.19 16.13
C ALA A 484 -2.79 10.52 14.92
N LYS A 485 -3.40 9.36 15.17
CA LYS A 485 -4.30 8.67 14.25
C LYS A 485 -5.57 8.32 15.00
N ARG A 486 -6.72 8.58 14.37
CA ARG A 486 -8.05 8.30 14.93
C ARG A 486 -8.80 7.34 14.01
N ALA A 487 -9.35 6.26 14.56
CA ALA A 487 -10.19 5.36 13.79
C ALA A 487 -11.45 6.08 13.29
N HIS A 488 -11.93 5.71 12.10
CA HIS A 488 -13.11 6.34 11.52
C HIS A 488 -14.42 5.90 12.20
N TRP A 489 -14.45 4.68 12.73
CA TRP A 489 -15.69 4.03 13.19
C TRP A 489 -15.69 3.67 14.68
N SER A 490 -14.60 3.96 15.39
CA SER A 490 -14.47 3.72 16.83
C SER A 490 -13.79 4.89 17.54
N ASP A 491 -13.83 4.87 18.87
CA ASP A 491 -13.15 5.86 19.71
C ASP A 491 -11.64 5.57 19.87
N ASN A 492 -11.08 4.65 19.07
CA ASN A 492 -9.66 4.33 19.12
C ASN A 492 -8.82 5.50 18.58
N VAL A 493 -7.95 6.03 19.42
CA VAL A 493 -6.98 7.10 19.10
C VAL A 493 -5.60 6.66 19.55
N VAL A 494 -4.61 6.79 18.67
CA VAL A 494 -3.20 6.51 18.98
C VAL A 494 -2.40 7.79 18.79
N PHE A 495 -1.70 8.19 19.84
CA PHE A 495 -0.70 9.26 19.80
C PHE A 495 0.70 8.65 19.74
N VAL A 496 1.55 9.19 18.86
CA VAL A 496 2.92 8.71 18.67
C VAL A 496 3.87 9.88 18.73
N ALA A 497 4.83 9.78 19.65
CA ALA A 497 6.00 10.66 19.72
C ALA A 497 7.25 9.85 19.40
N VAL A 498 8.08 10.35 18.48
CA VAL A 498 9.35 9.69 18.11
C VAL A 498 10.48 10.69 18.19
N ASN A 499 11.52 10.35 18.96
CA ASN A 499 12.82 11.01 18.84
C ASN A 499 13.51 10.52 17.57
N LEU A 500 13.76 11.44 16.64
CA LEU A 500 14.39 11.19 15.34
C LEU A 500 15.92 11.19 15.42
N ASP A 501 16.51 11.61 16.54
CA ASP A 501 17.96 11.48 16.76
C ASP A 501 18.29 10.10 17.36
N PRO A 502 19.05 9.25 16.65
CA PRO A 502 19.49 7.96 17.19
C PRO A 502 20.65 8.07 18.18
N PHE A 503 21.28 9.25 18.33
CA PHE A 503 22.50 9.44 19.11
C PHE A 503 22.26 10.02 20.52
N GLY A 504 21.29 10.93 20.65
CA GLY A 504 21.06 11.72 21.85
C GLY A 504 19.65 11.60 22.44
N ALA A 505 19.55 11.82 23.74
CA ALA A 505 18.27 12.07 24.40
C ALA A 505 17.79 13.49 24.07
N HIS A 506 16.47 13.64 23.89
CA HIS A 506 15.84 14.91 23.59
C HIS A 506 14.56 15.10 24.41
N ASP A 507 14.45 16.26 25.04
CA ASP A 507 13.22 16.72 25.68
C ASP A 507 12.36 17.52 24.70
N SER A 508 11.04 17.40 24.80
CA SER A 508 10.10 18.21 24.03
C SER A 508 8.79 18.40 24.78
N GLU A 509 8.22 19.59 24.65
CA GLU A 509 6.82 19.85 24.99
C GLU A 509 5.94 19.44 23.81
N ILE A 510 4.85 18.72 24.06
CA ILE A 510 3.88 18.29 23.05
C ILE A 510 2.51 18.92 23.32
N HIS A 511 1.82 19.35 22.27
CA HIS A 511 0.44 19.84 22.38
C HIS A 511 -0.56 18.74 21.99
N LEU A 512 -1.32 18.27 22.98
CA LEU A 512 -2.45 17.38 22.77
C LEU A 512 -3.67 18.19 22.33
N PRO A 513 -4.28 17.90 21.17
CA PRO A 513 -5.44 18.65 20.69
C PRO A 513 -6.72 18.08 21.33
N LEU A 514 -6.86 18.23 22.66
CA LEU A 514 -7.98 17.65 23.41
C LEU A 514 -9.35 18.06 22.83
N HIS A 515 -9.47 19.29 22.32
CA HIS A 515 -10.67 19.79 21.65
C HIS A 515 -11.14 18.99 20.43
N GLU A 516 -10.27 18.19 19.80
CA GLU A 516 -10.63 17.31 18.68
C GLU A 516 -11.28 15.99 19.14
N PHE A 517 -11.18 15.67 20.44
CA PHE A 517 -11.57 14.37 21.01
C PHE A 517 -12.69 14.44 22.06
N GLY A 518 -13.16 15.64 22.40
CA GLY A 518 -14.19 15.86 23.44
C GLY A 518 -13.57 16.10 24.80
#